data_AF-A0AAE4HAZ7-F1
#
_entry.id   AF-A0AAE4HAZ7-F1
#
_cell.length_a   1.000
_cell.length_b   1.000
_cell.length_c   1.000
_cell.angle_alpha   90.00
_cell.angle_beta   90.00
_cell.angle_gamma   90.00
#
_symmetry.space_group_name_H-M   'P 1'
#
loop_
_entity.id
_entity.type
_entity.pdbx_description
1 polymer ?
#
loop_
_entity_poly.entity_id
_entity_poly.type
_entity_poly.pdbx_seq_one_letter_code
_entity_poly.pdbx_strand_id
1 'polypeptide(L)'
;MSDDRMSGDRLLCQVFKSSRKEEMYLYVDKREGTERVPGPLLERFGKPVPAMTLILSPEKRLGRASAVEVMQAIRDNGFYLQMPPAKEEYLLDLYRTPTQARY
;
A
#
# COMPACT_ATOMS: atom_id res chain seq x y z
N MET A 1 -19.29 7.88 -28.60
CA MET A 1 -18.23 7.09 -27.94
C MET A 1 -17.12 8.06 -27.61
N SER A 2 -17.21 8.70 -26.45
CA SER A 2 -16.35 9.83 -26.12
C SER A 2 -14.96 9.33 -25.75
N ASP A 3 -14.03 9.79 -26.57
CA ASP A 3 -12.60 9.65 -26.52
C ASP A 3 -12.06 10.16 -25.16
N ASP A 4 -11.76 9.25 -24.23
CA ASP A 4 -11.00 9.51 -23.00
C ASP A 4 -9.50 9.67 -23.36
N ARG A 5 -9.19 10.57 -24.29
CA ARG A 5 -7.82 10.98 -24.63
C ARG A 5 -7.61 12.41 -24.18
N MET A 6 -7.68 12.67 -22.87
CA MET A 6 -7.09 13.84 -22.19
C MET A 6 -7.49 13.81 -20.71
N SER A 7 -6.84 12.97 -19.91
CA SER A 7 -6.83 13.19 -18.46
C SER A 7 -5.58 12.58 -17.85
N GLY A 8 -4.51 13.38 -17.75
CA GLY A 8 -3.34 13.08 -16.91
C GLY A 8 -3.66 13.00 -15.41
N ASP A 9 -4.95 12.99 -15.05
CA ASP A 9 -5.51 13.16 -13.72
C ASP A 9 -6.12 11.86 -13.16
N ARG A 10 -6.30 10.81 -13.97
CA ARG A 10 -6.95 9.57 -13.51
C ARG A 10 -6.14 8.32 -13.85
N LEU A 11 -5.82 7.51 -12.85
CA LEU A 11 -5.05 6.27 -12.98
C LEU A 11 -5.88 5.07 -12.53
N LEU A 12 -6.13 4.12 -13.43
CA LEU A 12 -6.85 2.90 -13.10
C LEU A 12 -5.92 1.94 -12.35
N CYS A 13 -6.08 1.84 -11.04
CA CYS A 13 -5.21 1.04 -10.18
C CYS A 13 -5.89 -0.25 -9.75
N GLN A 14 -5.14 -1.34 -9.80
CA GLN A 14 -5.50 -2.60 -9.16
C GLN A 14 -4.81 -2.70 -7.80
N VAL A 15 -5.60 -2.92 -6.75
CA VAL A 15 -5.09 -3.18 -5.41
C VAL A 15 -5.08 -4.68 -5.18
N PHE A 16 -3.92 -5.19 -4.79
CA PHE A 16 -3.72 -6.54 -4.30
C PHE A 16 -3.47 -6.51 -2.79
N LYS A 17 -3.98 -7.51 -2.08
CA LYS A 17 -3.62 -7.77 -0.68
C LYS A 17 -2.64 -8.93 -0.61
N SER A 18 -1.74 -8.89 0.37
CA SER A 18 -0.84 -10.01 0.62
C SER A 18 -1.62 -11.19 1.22
N SER A 19 -1.29 -12.41 0.79
CA SER A 19 -1.78 -13.64 1.43
C SER A 19 -0.97 -14.02 2.67
N ARG A 20 0.19 -13.39 2.89
CA ARG A 20 1.13 -13.71 3.98
C ARG A 20 1.06 -12.70 5.12
N LYS A 21 0.85 -11.42 4.80
CA LYS A 21 0.76 -10.33 5.77
C LYS A 21 -0.58 -9.63 5.65
N GLU A 22 -1.34 -9.65 6.73
CA GLU A 22 -2.56 -8.85 6.85
C GLU A 22 -2.19 -7.36 6.81
N GLU A 23 -3.10 -6.54 6.27
CA GLU A 23 -2.95 -5.08 6.14
C GLU A 23 -1.81 -4.59 5.21
N MET A 24 -1.17 -5.49 4.46
CA MET A 24 -0.19 -5.16 3.42
C MET A 24 -0.86 -5.10 2.04
N TYR A 25 -0.76 -3.96 1.37
CA TYR A 25 -1.40 -3.72 0.07
C TYR A 25 -0.41 -3.31 -1.01
N LEU A 26 -0.62 -3.81 -2.22
CA LEU A 26 0.17 -3.49 -3.40
C LEU A 26 -0.75 -2.85 -4.44
N TYR A 27 -0.40 -1.64 -4.84
CA TYR A 27 -1.10 -0.87 -5.87
C TYR A 27 -0.28 -0.92 -7.13
N VAL A 28 -0.91 -1.27 -8.25
CA VAL A 28 -0.27 -1.31 -9.56
C VAL A 28 -1.21 -0.75 -10.61
N ASP A 29 -0.65 -0.35 -11.76
CA ASP A 29 -1.48 0.00 -12.92
C ASP A 29 -2.26 -1.24 -13.38
N LYS A 30 -3.56 -1.09 -13.63
CA LYS A 30 -4.41 -2.22 -14.03
C LYS A 30 -4.02 -2.81 -15.38
N ARG A 31 -3.39 -2.03 -16.26
CA ARG A 31 -2.92 -2.46 -17.59
C ARG A 31 -1.60 -3.22 -17.49
N GLU A 32 -0.68 -2.78 -16.62
CA GLU A 32 0.62 -3.44 -16.41
C GLU A 32 0.57 -4.58 -15.38
N GLY A 33 -0.42 -4.58 -14.49
CA GLY A 33 -0.55 -5.58 -13.44
C GLY A 33 0.69 -5.67 -12.55
N THR A 34 1.11 -6.88 -12.20
CA THR A 34 2.28 -7.10 -11.34
C THR A 34 3.59 -7.28 -12.14
N GLU A 35 3.60 -7.00 -13.45
CA GLU A 35 4.76 -7.26 -14.32
C GLU A 35 5.96 -6.40 -13.95
N ARG A 36 5.73 -5.15 -13.53
CA ARG A 36 6.77 -4.23 -13.07
C ARG A 36 7.23 -4.44 -11.64
N VAL A 37 6.61 -5.36 -10.91
CA VAL A 37 6.93 -5.57 -9.49
C VAL A 37 8.15 -6.49 -9.41
N PRO A 38 9.23 -6.10 -8.69
CA PRO A 38 10.41 -6.93 -8.59
C PRO A 38 10.09 -8.25 -7.89
N GLY A 39 10.56 -9.36 -8.47
CA GLY A 39 10.44 -10.72 -7.92
C GLY A 39 10.67 -10.82 -6.40
N PRO A 40 11.77 -10.28 -5.82
CA PRO A 40 12.00 -10.37 -4.37
C PRO A 40 10.96 -9.63 -3.52
N LEU A 41 10.25 -8.65 -4.08
CA LEU A 41 9.13 -7.99 -3.40
C LEU A 41 7.88 -8.87 -3.46
N LEU A 42 7.57 -9.46 -4.63
CA LEU A 42 6.48 -10.41 -4.78
C LEU A 42 6.67 -11.65 -3.90
N GLU A 43 7.90 -12.15 -3.75
CA GLU A 43 8.20 -13.29 -2.87
C GLU A 43 7.90 -12.97 -1.39
N ARG A 44 8.26 -11.76 -0.94
CA ARG A 44 7.90 -11.29 0.41
C ARG A 44 6.40 -11.04 0.55
N PHE A 45 5.78 -10.49 -0.49
CA PHE A 45 4.34 -10.24 -0.55
C PHE A 45 3.53 -11.55 -0.60
N GLY A 46 4.13 -12.64 -1.08
CA GLY A 46 3.46 -13.91 -1.32
C GLY A 46 2.50 -13.81 -2.51
N LYS A 47 1.48 -14.68 -2.54
CA LYS A 47 0.50 -14.68 -3.63
C LYS A 47 -0.35 -13.40 -3.58
N PRO A 48 -0.27 -12.51 -4.58
CA PRO A 48 -1.10 -11.31 -4.60
C PRO A 48 -2.56 -11.69 -4.86
N VAL A 49 -3.44 -11.30 -3.94
CA VAL A 49 -4.88 -11.56 -4.07
C VAL A 49 -5.56 -10.27 -4.48
N PRO A 50 -6.28 -10.22 -5.61
CA PRO A 50 -6.99 -9.02 -6.03
C PRO A 50 -7.99 -8.64 -4.94
N ALA A 51 -7.80 -7.45 -4.35
CA ALA A 51 -8.63 -6.95 -3.27
C ALA A 51 -9.73 -6.06 -3.83
N MET A 52 -9.34 -5.03 -4.60
CA MET A 52 -10.28 -4.09 -5.23
C MET A 52 -9.61 -3.35 -6.39
N THR A 53 -10.43 -2.81 -7.29
CA THR A 53 -9.98 -1.95 -8.38
C THR A 53 -10.56 -0.56 -8.18
N LEU A 54 -9.74 0.48 -8.32
CA LEU A 54 -10.16 1.85 -8.10
C LEU A 54 -9.47 2.81 -9.05
N ILE A 55 -10.19 3.87 -9.41
CA ILE A 55 -9.65 4.98 -10.18
C ILE A 55 -9.07 5.98 -9.19
N LEU A 56 -7.75 6.14 -9.23
CA LEU A 56 -7.05 7.18 -8.48
C LEU A 56 -7.15 8.51 -9.23
N SER A 57 -7.35 9.57 -8.47
CA SER A 57 -7.30 10.95 -8.92
C SER A 57 -6.52 11.76 -7.88
N PRO A 58 -5.86 12.88 -8.23
CA PRO A 58 -5.09 13.66 -7.26
C PRO A 58 -5.95 14.21 -6.12
N GLU A 59 -7.24 14.43 -6.37
CA GLU A 59 -8.22 14.87 -5.37
C GLU A 59 -8.70 13.73 -4.45
N LYS A 60 -8.42 12.47 -4.82
CA LYS A 60 -8.84 11.28 -4.08
C LYS A 60 -7.97 11.15 -2.83
N ARG A 61 -8.57 11.15 -1.64
CA ARG A 61 -7.86 10.77 -0.42
C ARG A 61 -7.94 9.26 -0.21
N LEU A 62 -6.79 8.60 -0.08
CA LEU A 62 -6.75 7.22 0.44
C LEU A 62 -6.56 7.31 1.96
N GLY A 63 -7.16 6.38 2.70
CA GLY A 63 -7.13 6.43 4.17
C GLY A 63 -5.73 6.23 4.78
N ARG A 64 -4.81 5.62 4.03
CA ARG A 64 -3.47 5.25 4.51
C ARG A 64 -2.31 5.74 3.62
N ALA A 65 -2.61 6.38 2.49
CA ALA A 65 -1.61 6.88 1.54
C ALA A 65 -2.15 8.12 0.80
N SER A 66 -1.28 8.96 0.22
CA SER A 66 -1.73 10.01 -0.69
C SER A 66 -1.94 9.44 -2.09
N ALA A 67 -3.07 9.72 -2.73
CA ALA A 67 -3.28 9.28 -4.12
C ALA A 67 -2.21 9.86 -5.05
N VAL A 68 -1.71 11.06 -4.79
CA VAL A 68 -0.62 11.68 -5.56
C VAL A 68 0.65 10.85 -5.46
N GLU A 69 1.05 10.45 -4.26
CA GLU A 69 2.23 9.61 -4.04
C GLU A 69 2.08 8.23 -4.68
N VAL A 70 0.91 7.60 -4.55
CA VAL A 70 0.62 6.31 -5.18
C VAL A 70 0.71 6.42 -6.70
N MET A 71 0.09 7.45 -7.29
CA MET A 71 0.14 7.66 -8.74
C MET A 71 1.58 7.94 -9.23
N GLN A 72 2.36 8.74 -8.50
CA GLN A 72 3.75 9.00 -8.86
C GLN A 72 4.61 7.74 -8.75
N ALA A 73 4.47 6.97 -7.67
CA ALA A 73 5.21 5.73 -7.49
C ALA A 73 4.84 4.68 -8.54
N ILE A 74 3.57 4.55 -8.92
CA ILE A 74 3.18 3.64 -10.01
C ILE A 74 3.75 4.12 -11.34
N ARG A 75 3.74 5.42 -11.63
CA ARG A 75 4.34 5.95 -12.88
C ARG A 75 5.85 5.70 -12.94
N ASP A 76 6.55 5.99 -11.85
CA ASP A 76 8.02 5.91 -11.77
C ASP A 76 8.52 4.46 -11.62
N ASN A 77 7.98 3.72 -10.64
CA ASN A 77 8.42 2.39 -10.23
C ASN A 77 7.53 1.25 -10.76
N GLY A 78 6.32 1.54 -11.22
CA GLY A 78 5.35 0.55 -11.72
C GLY A 78 4.45 -0.03 -10.64
N PHE A 79 4.74 0.27 -9.38
CA PHE A 79 3.98 -0.20 -8.23
C PHE A 79 4.13 0.75 -7.05
N TYR A 80 3.19 0.66 -6.10
CA TYR A 80 3.27 1.28 -4.79
C TYR A 80 2.94 0.24 -3.73
N LEU A 81 3.83 0.08 -2.75
CA LEU A 81 3.65 -0.85 -1.64
C LEU A 81 3.25 -0.09 -0.38
N GLN A 82 2.05 -0.36 0.10
CA GLN A 82 1.59 0.10 1.40
C GLN A 82 1.90 -0.96 2.46
N MET A 83 2.82 -0.62 3.37
CA MET A 83 3.14 -1.46 4.52
C MET A 83 2.05 -1.32 5.60
N PRO A 84 1.78 -2.37 6.38
CA PRO A 84 0.97 -2.24 7.58
C PRO A 84 1.63 -1.21 8.51
N PRO A 85 0.85 -0.40 9.26
CA PRO A 85 1.45 0.43 10.30
C PRO A 85 2.27 -0.48 11.20
N ALA A 86 3.49 -0.06 11.55
CA ALA A 86 4.23 -0.75 12.59
C ALA A 86 3.28 -0.79 13.79
N LYS A 87 2.88 -1.98 14.23
CA LYS A 87 2.29 -2.13 15.55
C LYS A 87 3.39 -1.63 16.48
N GLU A 88 3.30 -0.37 16.87
CA GLU A 88 4.05 0.13 17.99
C GLU A 88 3.86 -0.88 19.10
N GLU A 89 4.99 -1.26 19.65
CA GLU A 89 5.23 -2.11 20.79
C GLU A 89 4.58 -1.48 22.04
N TYR A 90 3.29 -1.15 21.99
CA TYR A 90 2.55 -0.36 22.97
C TYR A 90 2.27 -1.13 24.27
N LEU A 91 2.87 -2.32 24.46
CA LEU A 91 2.66 -3.15 25.64
C LEU A 91 3.92 -3.45 26.46
N LEU A 92 5.11 -2.96 26.06
CA LEU A 92 6.33 -3.18 26.87
C LEU A 92 6.69 -2.04 27.82
N ASP A 93 6.18 -0.82 27.60
CA ASP A 93 6.50 0.33 28.48
C ASP A 93 5.68 0.34 29.79
N LEU A 94 4.49 -0.28 29.79
CA LEU A 94 3.61 -0.33 30.97
C LEU A 94 4.03 -1.33 32.07
N TYR A 95 5.03 -2.19 31.83
CA TYR A 95 5.50 -3.18 32.80
C TYR A 95 6.84 -2.88 33.47
N ARG A 96 7.49 -1.74 33.14
CA ARG A 96 8.74 -1.34 33.79
C ARG A 96 8.46 -0.43 34.99
N THR A 97 7.65 -0.90 35.94
CA THR A 97 7.52 -0.24 37.25
C THR A 97 8.76 -0.61 38.09
N PRO A 98 9.64 0.33 38.48
CA PRO A 98 10.63 0.06 39.51
C PRO A 98 9.93 0.14 40.87
N THR A 99 9.32 -0.95 41.34
CA THR A 99 8.97 -1.07 42.76
C THR A 99 10.23 -1.37 43.57
N GLN A 100 11.08 -0.34 43.72
CA GLN A 100 12.08 -0.28 44.78
C GLN A 100 11.57 0.66 45.86
N ALA A 101 10.53 0.25 46.59
CA ALA A 101 10.26 0.79 47.91
C ALA A 101 11.06 -0.04 48.92
N ARG A 102 12.26 0.46 49.20
CA ARG A 102 13.11 0.08 50.32
C ARG A 102 12.32 0.28 51.63
N TYR A 103 12.26 -0.72 52.49
CA TYR A 103 11.98 -0.58 53.91
C TYR A 103 13.00 -1.41 54.69
#